data_AF-A0A6A4QL37-F1
#
_entry.id   AF-A0A6A4QL37-F1
#
_cell.length_a   1.000
_cell.length_b   1.000
_cell.length_c   1.000
_cell.angle_alpha   90.00
_cell.angle_beta   90.00
_cell.angle_gamma   90.00
#
_symmetry.space_group_name_H-M   'P 1'
#
loop_
_entity.id
_entity.type
_entity.pdbx_description
1 polymer ?
#
loop_
_entity_poly.entity_id
_entity_poly.type
_entity_poly.pdbx_seq_one_letter_code
_entity_poly.pdbx_strand_id
1 'polypeptide(L)'
;MKSVVRARSNNNKLTVKWNAKGQPLNNKGGNTLVSYIGVLVRQNISIKFKHWSDDRLNAANDIIWNDITTTFDVDEQHKDYIMKSAGRALWEFRTNCGKCLRDVEGYANLKLLAKYANLIDEADWKEFVTYRTQDEKFLKISEQNRKRASNPIYPYRASRMGYRGVEEKILEQSETPSPSSAAVDLDVLWVDARKNKQGVINNEKVQEVVNRVVTLKERKTFRTADSQVILEKALGLCQYPRRIRGAGFGASK
;
A
#
# COMPACT_ATOMS: atom_id res chain seq x y z
N MET A 1 -13.73 -14.10 3.17
CA MET A 1 -13.19 -15.48 3.27
C MET A 1 -14.22 -16.56 2.96
N LYS A 2 -15.42 -16.58 3.56
CA LYS A 2 -16.46 -17.61 3.25
C LYS A 2 -16.76 -17.76 1.75
N SER A 3 -16.77 -16.67 0.99
CA SER A 3 -16.95 -16.69 -0.48
C SER A 3 -15.80 -17.37 -1.21
N VAL A 4 -14.56 -17.19 -0.75
CA VAL A 4 -13.36 -17.82 -1.31
C VAL A 4 -13.39 -19.32 -1.06
N VAL A 5 -13.69 -19.72 0.18
CA VAL A 5 -13.84 -21.14 0.55
C VAL A 5 -14.91 -21.81 -0.32
N ARG A 6 -16.08 -21.18 -0.45
CA ARG A 6 -17.16 -21.69 -1.30
C ARG A 6 -16.74 -21.83 -2.77
N ALA A 7 -16.05 -20.83 -3.32
CA ALA A 7 -15.58 -20.88 -4.70
C ALA A 7 -14.60 -22.05 -4.91
N ARG A 8 -13.62 -22.22 -4.01
CA ARG A 8 -12.67 -23.33 -4.03
C ARG A 8 -13.36 -24.70 -3.92
N SER A 9 -14.33 -24.86 -3.01
CA SER A 9 -15.08 -26.11 -2.87
C SER A 9 -15.86 -26.49 -4.14
N ASN A 10 -16.25 -25.51 -4.93
CA ASN A 10 -16.96 -25.70 -6.19
C ASN A 10 -16.01 -25.73 -7.41
N ASN A 11 -14.68 -25.79 -7.21
CA ASN A 11 -13.66 -25.70 -8.26
C ASN A 11 -13.79 -24.47 -9.18
N ASN A 12 -14.37 -23.38 -8.65
CA ASN A 12 -14.55 -22.13 -9.39
C ASN A 12 -13.48 -21.11 -9.00
N LYS A 13 -12.89 -20.44 -10.00
CA LYS A 13 -11.99 -19.31 -9.79
C LYS A 13 -12.76 -18.00 -9.64
N LEU A 14 -12.26 -17.12 -8.78
CA LEU A 14 -12.82 -15.78 -8.60
C LEU A 14 -12.24 -14.80 -9.62
N THR A 15 -13.09 -14.23 -10.47
CA THR A 15 -12.68 -13.17 -11.41
C THR A 15 -12.24 -11.90 -10.69
N VAL A 16 -11.12 -11.34 -11.16
CA VAL A 16 -10.60 -10.04 -10.72
C VAL A 16 -10.51 -9.09 -11.90
N LYS A 17 -11.04 -7.88 -11.75
CA LYS A 17 -10.89 -6.81 -12.75
C LYS A 17 -9.67 -5.97 -12.41
N TRP A 18 -8.92 -5.56 -13.43
CA TRP A 18 -7.66 -4.83 -13.31
C TRP A 18 -7.74 -3.49 -14.04
N ASN A 19 -7.00 -2.49 -13.55
CA ASN A 19 -6.80 -1.22 -14.23
C ASN A 19 -5.59 -1.26 -15.18
N ALA A 20 -5.40 -0.20 -15.96
CA ALA A 20 -4.28 -0.06 -16.90
C ALA A 20 -2.88 -0.14 -16.24
N LYS A 21 -2.80 0.08 -14.91
CA LYS A 21 -1.57 -0.01 -14.12
C LYS A 21 -1.32 -1.42 -13.55
N GLY A 22 -2.09 -2.41 -13.97
CA GLY A 22 -1.99 -3.79 -13.48
C GLY A 22 -2.40 -3.96 -12.01
N GLN A 23 -3.24 -3.06 -11.49
CA GLN A 23 -3.78 -3.12 -10.12
C GLN A 23 -5.23 -3.61 -10.14
N PRO A 24 -5.67 -4.41 -9.16
CA PRO A 24 -7.04 -4.86 -9.08
C PRO A 24 -7.93 -3.69 -8.67
N LEU A 25 -9.09 -3.56 -9.30
CA LEU A 25 -10.06 -2.49 -9.03
C LEU A 25 -10.58 -2.52 -7.59
N ASN A 26 -11.04 -1.38 -7.06
CA ASN A 26 -11.60 -1.27 -5.71
C ASN A 26 -13.03 -1.83 -5.57
N ASN A 27 -13.30 -2.96 -6.21
CA ASN A 27 -14.55 -3.68 -6.12
C ASN A 27 -14.44 -4.86 -5.13
N LYS A 28 -15.51 -5.64 -5.01
CA LYS A 28 -15.54 -6.81 -4.14
C LYS A 28 -14.47 -7.84 -4.49
N GLY A 29 -14.22 -8.09 -5.78
CA GLY A 29 -13.22 -9.05 -6.26
C GLY A 29 -11.80 -8.62 -5.91
N GLY A 30 -11.40 -7.40 -6.29
CA GLY A 30 -10.07 -6.88 -6.02
C GLY A 30 -9.76 -6.73 -4.53
N ASN A 31 -10.73 -6.27 -3.73
CA ASN A 31 -10.57 -6.22 -2.28
C ASN A 31 -10.46 -7.62 -1.66
N THR A 32 -11.20 -8.60 -2.18
CA THR A 32 -11.10 -10.00 -1.72
C THR A 32 -9.73 -10.58 -2.04
N LEU A 33 -9.17 -10.34 -3.22
CA LEU A 33 -7.81 -10.75 -3.59
C LEU A 33 -6.78 -10.17 -2.63
N VAL A 34 -6.79 -8.85 -2.40
CA VAL A 34 -5.82 -8.19 -1.50
C VAL A 34 -5.92 -8.72 -0.06
N SER A 35 -7.14 -8.91 0.45
CA SER A 35 -7.34 -9.52 1.77
C SER A 35 -6.84 -10.97 1.82
N TYR A 36 -7.05 -11.73 0.75
CA TYR A 36 -6.61 -13.13 0.64
C TYR A 36 -5.09 -13.26 0.62
N ILE A 37 -4.39 -12.42 -0.14
CA ILE A 37 -2.93 -12.31 -0.13
C ILE A 37 -2.43 -12.13 1.30
N GLY A 38 -3.05 -11.22 2.06
CA GLY A 38 -2.68 -11.00 3.45
C GLY A 38 -2.90 -12.22 4.35
N VAL A 39 -3.90 -13.05 4.08
CA VAL A 39 -4.12 -14.32 4.81
C VAL A 39 -2.97 -15.30 4.49
N LEU A 40 -2.68 -15.51 3.20
CA LEU A 40 -1.64 -16.44 2.78
C LEU A 40 -0.27 -16.04 3.33
N VAL A 41 0.09 -14.75 3.29
CA VAL A 41 1.35 -14.28 3.87
C VAL A 41 1.45 -14.60 5.35
N ARG A 42 0.38 -14.39 6.13
CA ARG A 42 0.41 -14.69 7.57
C ARG A 42 0.47 -16.18 7.90
N GLN A 43 0.02 -17.04 6.99
CA GLN A 43 0.03 -18.49 7.17
C GLN A 43 1.36 -19.12 6.74
N ASN A 44 2.00 -18.58 5.71
CA ASN A 44 3.15 -19.20 5.06
C ASN A 44 4.49 -18.52 5.39
N ILE A 45 4.47 -17.28 5.91
CA ILE A 45 5.68 -16.48 6.12
C ILE A 45 5.84 -16.18 7.60
N SER A 46 6.94 -16.66 8.18
CA SER A 46 7.28 -16.36 9.57
C SER A 46 7.48 -14.87 9.79
N ILE A 47 7.03 -14.42 10.97
CA ILE A 47 7.17 -13.02 11.37
C ILE A 47 8.64 -12.60 11.48
N LYS A 48 9.61 -13.50 11.66
CA LYS A 48 11.03 -13.13 11.84
C LYS A 48 11.63 -12.43 10.62
N PHE A 49 11.17 -12.78 9.42
CA PHE A 49 11.70 -12.24 8.17
C PHE A 49 11.44 -10.73 8.07
N LYS A 50 12.53 -9.97 7.94
CA LYS A 50 12.52 -8.49 7.95
C LYS A 50 12.18 -7.91 6.57
N HIS A 51 12.62 -8.60 5.52
CA HIS A 51 12.53 -8.14 4.15
C HIS A 51 11.91 -9.23 3.28
N TRP A 52 11.04 -8.82 2.35
CA TRP A 52 10.39 -9.73 1.39
C TRP A 52 11.36 -10.30 0.36
N SER A 53 12.45 -9.58 0.08
CA SER A 53 13.49 -9.98 -0.86
C SER A 53 14.51 -10.96 -0.27
N ASP A 54 14.18 -11.64 0.81
CA ASP A 54 15.04 -12.65 1.42
C ASP A 54 14.87 -13.96 0.64
N ASP A 55 15.96 -14.49 0.08
CA ASP A 55 15.93 -15.66 -0.81
C ASP A 55 15.33 -16.91 -0.13
N ARG A 56 15.38 -16.97 1.20
CA ARG A 56 14.76 -18.05 1.98
C ARG A 56 13.24 -18.08 1.87
N LEU A 57 12.62 -17.00 1.37
CA LEU A 57 11.19 -16.90 1.13
C LEU A 57 10.76 -17.44 -0.24
N ASN A 58 11.69 -17.77 -1.15
CA ASN A 58 11.35 -18.14 -2.53
C ASN A 58 10.35 -19.31 -2.61
N ALA A 59 10.58 -20.39 -1.87
CA ALA A 59 9.65 -21.52 -1.84
C ALA A 59 8.25 -21.13 -1.31
N ALA A 60 8.19 -20.27 -0.29
CA ALA A 60 6.93 -19.77 0.24
C ALA A 60 6.23 -18.81 -0.73
N ASN A 61 6.99 -18.01 -1.49
CA ASN A 61 6.48 -17.13 -2.52
C ASN A 61 5.81 -17.94 -3.65
N ASP A 62 6.42 -19.06 -4.05
CA ASP A 62 5.85 -19.97 -5.05
C ASP A 62 4.57 -20.63 -4.55
N ILE A 63 4.52 -21.06 -3.27
CA ILE A 63 3.30 -21.58 -2.65
C ILE A 63 2.19 -20.52 -2.67
N ILE A 64 2.50 -19.28 -2.27
CA ILE A 64 1.55 -18.17 -2.27
C ILE A 64 1.05 -17.89 -3.69
N TRP A 65 1.95 -17.87 -4.68
CA TRP A 65 1.58 -17.65 -6.09
C TRP A 65 0.64 -18.74 -6.60
N ASN A 66 0.99 -20.01 -6.38
CA ASN A 66 0.19 -21.16 -6.81
C ASN A 66 -1.19 -21.21 -6.14
N ASP A 67 -1.29 -20.89 -4.85
CA ASP A 67 -2.59 -20.84 -4.18
C ASP A 67 -3.48 -19.70 -4.73
N ILE A 68 -2.88 -18.56 -5.11
CA ILE A 68 -3.60 -17.46 -5.73
C ILE A 68 -4.09 -17.83 -7.14
N THR A 69 -3.26 -18.43 -7.99
CA THR A 69 -3.64 -18.79 -9.37
C THR A 69 -4.66 -19.94 -9.43
N THR A 70 -4.71 -20.78 -8.39
CA THR A 70 -5.76 -21.80 -8.23
C THR A 70 -7.08 -21.20 -7.72
N THR A 71 -7.03 -20.12 -6.93
CA THR A 71 -8.21 -19.51 -6.31
C THR A 71 -8.84 -18.39 -7.13
N PHE A 72 -8.03 -17.61 -7.84
CA PHE A 72 -8.44 -16.45 -8.63
C PHE A 72 -8.09 -16.64 -10.10
N ASP A 73 -8.90 -16.03 -10.96
CA ASP A 73 -8.61 -15.94 -12.38
C ASP A 73 -7.61 -14.81 -12.61
N VAL A 74 -6.32 -15.15 -12.51
CA VAL A 74 -5.18 -14.25 -12.64
C VAL A 74 -4.11 -14.90 -13.48
N ASP A 75 -3.42 -14.09 -14.27
CA ASP A 75 -2.32 -14.50 -15.14
C ASP A 75 -0.97 -13.94 -14.66
N GLU A 76 0.12 -14.38 -15.31
CA GLU A 76 1.49 -14.04 -14.94
C GLU A 76 1.76 -12.51 -15.01
N GLN A 77 1.01 -11.78 -15.85
CA GLN A 77 1.18 -10.34 -16.02
C GLN A 77 0.92 -9.56 -14.71
N HIS A 78 0.11 -10.12 -13.81
CA HIS A 78 -0.23 -9.53 -12.52
C HIS A 78 0.64 -10.02 -11.35
N LYS A 79 1.59 -10.92 -11.60
CA LYS A 79 2.45 -11.52 -10.56
C LYS A 79 3.27 -10.49 -9.81
N ASP A 80 3.87 -9.53 -10.52
CA ASP A 80 4.66 -8.46 -9.90
C ASP A 80 3.83 -7.64 -8.89
N TYR A 81 2.60 -7.26 -9.26
CA TYR A 81 1.68 -6.59 -8.34
C TYR A 81 1.37 -7.46 -7.12
N ILE A 82 1.06 -8.74 -7.34
CA ILE A 82 0.67 -9.67 -6.28
C ILE A 82 1.83 -9.89 -5.30
N MET A 83 3.05 -10.08 -5.79
CA MET A 83 4.25 -10.25 -4.96
C MET A 83 4.59 -8.96 -4.18
N LYS A 84 4.48 -7.79 -4.81
CA LYS A 84 4.62 -6.51 -4.10
C LYS A 84 3.54 -6.32 -3.03
N SER A 85 2.30 -6.76 -3.29
CA SER A 85 1.21 -6.77 -2.30
C SER A 85 1.52 -7.70 -1.13
N ALA A 86 2.11 -8.88 -1.40
CA ALA A 86 2.51 -9.83 -0.37
C ALA A 86 3.60 -9.27 0.54
N GLY A 87 4.63 -8.64 -0.03
CA GLY A 87 5.66 -7.95 0.75
C GLY A 87 5.10 -6.80 1.61
N ARG A 88 4.13 -6.05 1.09
CA ARG A 88 3.40 -5.05 1.87
C ARG A 88 2.60 -5.69 3.01
N ALA A 89 1.90 -6.79 2.75
CA ALA A 89 1.14 -7.51 3.76
C ALA A 89 2.03 -8.05 4.90
N LEU A 90 3.24 -8.53 4.59
CA LEU A 90 4.23 -8.93 5.60
C LEU A 90 4.64 -7.75 6.48
N TRP A 91 4.93 -6.61 5.86
CA TRP A 91 5.28 -5.39 6.57
C TRP A 91 4.14 -4.90 7.49
N GLU A 92 2.89 -4.96 7.03
CA GLU A 92 1.71 -4.61 7.82
C GLU A 92 1.47 -5.59 8.97
N PHE A 93 1.64 -6.89 8.72
CA PHE A 93 1.55 -7.92 9.74
C PHE A 93 2.57 -7.68 10.87
N ARG A 94 3.83 -7.46 10.53
CA ARG A 94 4.90 -7.10 11.50
C ARG A 94 4.57 -5.80 12.24
N THR A 95 4.06 -4.79 11.53
CA THR A 95 3.68 -3.52 12.16
C THR A 95 2.55 -3.69 13.17
N ASN A 96 1.52 -4.45 12.81
CA ASN A 96 0.37 -4.71 13.69
C ASN A 96 0.77 -5.55 14.90
N CYS A 97 1.65 -6.53 14.74
CA CYS A 97 2.22 -7.27 15.87
C CYS A 97 3.03 -6.34 16.79
N GLY A 98 3.88 -5.49 16.21
CA GLY A 98 4.69 -4.55 16.97
C GLY A 98 3.87 -3.47 17.72
N LYS A 99 2.66 -3.12 17.26
CA LYS A 99 1.76 -2.24 18.02
C LYS A 99 1.30 -2.88 19.33
N CYS A 100 1.14 -4.20 19.35
CA CYS A 100 0.72 -4.93 20.53
C CYS A 100 1.83 -5.12 21.56
N LEU A 101 3.09 -4.81 21.19
CA LEU A 101 4.22 -4.78 22.11
C LEU A 101 4.25 -3.52 22.98
N ARG A 102 3.34 -2.57 22.81
CA ARG A 102 3.23 -1.40 23.68
C ARG A 102 1.88 -1.45 24.37
N ASP A 103 1.88 -1.47 25.70
CA ASP A 103 0.66 -1.22 26.45
C ASP A 103 0.31 0.28 26.48
N VAL A 104 -0.77 0.61 27.18
CA VAL A 104 -1.30 1.98 27.32
C VAL A 104 -0.35 2.87 28.14
N GLU A 105 0.56 2.27 28.91
CA GLU A 105 1.48 2.92 29.85
C GLU A 105 2.94 2.99 29.31
N GLY A 106 3.22 2.31 28.19
CA GLY A 106 4.52 2.25 27.55
C GLY A 106 5.38 1.01 27.88
N TYR A 107 4.89 0.06 28.67
CA TYR A 107 5.59 -1.19 28.93
C TYR A 107 5.46 -2.18 27.78
N ALA A 108 6.48 -3.03 27.65
CA ALA A 108 6.56 -4.04 26.62
C ALA A 108 5.72 -5.27 27.00
N ASN A 109 4.53 -5.42 26.41
CA ASN A 109 3.79 -6.68 26.50
C ASN A 109 4.50 -7.75 25.65
N LEU A 110 5.36 -8.54 26.30
CA LEU A 110 6.17 -9.58 25.65
C LEU A 110 5.36 -10.86 25.32
N LYS A 111 4.14 -10.99 25.86
CA LYS A 111 3.32 -12.19 25.67
C LYS A 111 2.73 -12.23 24.27
N LEU A 112 2.87 -13.39 23.61
CA LEU A 112 2.23 -13.66 22.33
C LEU A 112 0.71 -13.58 22.50
N LEU A 113 0.05 -12.77 21.66
CA LEU A 113 -1.40 -12.65 21.69
C LEU A 113 -2.06 -13.95 21.22
N ALA A 114 -3.16 -14.34 21.89
CA ALA A 114 -3.95 -15.50 21.51
C ALA A 114 -4.35 -15.51 20.02
N LYS A 115 -4.61 -14.33 19.42
CA LYS A 115 -4.95 -14.20 17.99
C LYS A 115 -3.86 -14.69 17.01
N TYR A 116 -2.60 -14.74 17.44
CA TYR A 116 -1.47 -15.14 16.60
C TYR A 116 -0.79 -16.43 17.07
N ALA A 117 -1.27 -17.04 18.16
CA ALA A 117 -0.71 -18.27 18.72
C ALA A 117 -0.65 -19.41 17.69
N ASN A 118 -1.63 -19.48 16.79
CA ASN A 118 -1.68 -20.51 15.75
C ASN A 118 -0.85 -20.17 14.50
N LEU A 119 -0.24 -18.97 14.44
CA LEU A 119 0.43 -18.45 13.25
C LEU A 119 1.92 -18.16 13.47
N ILE A 120 2.33 -17.95 14.73
CA ILE A 120 3.67 -17.53 15.08
C ILE A 120 4.22 -18.49 16.13
N ASP A 121 5.35 -19.10 15.81
CA ASP A 121 6.11 -19.92 16.76
C ASP A 121 6.70 -19.05 17.89
N GLU A 122 6.83 -19.62 19.09
CA GLU A 122 7.33 -18.88 20.25
C GLU A 122 8.77 -18.39 20.07
N ALA A 123 9.63 -19.17 19.40
CA ALA A 123 11.01 -18.76 19.14
C ALA A 123 11.06 -17.59 18.15
N ASP A 124 10.28 -17.66 17.06
CA ASP A 124 10.18 -16.59 16.07
C ASP A 124 9.57 -15.31 16.68
N TRP A 125 8.63 -15.45 17.62
CA TRP A 125 8.09 -14.33 18.38
C TRP A 125 9.15 -13.65 19.24
N LYS A 126 9.93 -14.43 20.00
CA LYS A 126 11.02 -13.91 20.84
C LYS A 126 12.04 -13.14 19.98
N GLU A 127 12.46 -13.70 18.86
CA GLU A 127 13.39 -13.04 17.92
C GLU A 127 12.81 -11.71 17.41
N PHE A 128 11.54 -11.71 17.00
CA PHE A 128 10.85 -10.51 16.55
C PHE A 128 10.78 -9.43 17.64
N VAL A 129 10.45 -9.82 18.87
CA VAL A 129 10.36 -8.89 20.01
C VAL A 129 11.71 -8.25 20.30
N THR A 130 12.76 -9.07 20.42
CA THR A 130 14.15 -8.60 20.62
C THR A 130 14.54 -7.60 19.53
N TYR A 131 14.25 -7.89 18.26
CA TYR A 131 14.52 -6.96 17.18
C TYR A 131 13.75 -5.63 17.33
N ARG A 132 12.48 -5.66 17.77
CA ARG A 132 11.65 -4.45 17.89
C ARG A 132 11.99 -3.59 19.09
N THR A 133 12.63 -4.15 20.11
CA THR A 133 12.93 -3.47 21.38
C THR A 133 14.42 -3.15 21.57
N GLN A 134 15.33 -3.94 21.01
CA GLN A 134 16.77 -3.84 21.25
C GLN A 134 17.60 -3.43 20.02
N ASP A 135 17.07 -3.56 18.80
CA ASP A 135 17.83 -3.17 17.59
C ASP A 135 17.92 -1.64 17.46
N GLU A 136 19.10 -1.09 17.76
CA GLU A 136 19.33 0.36 17.77
C GLU A 136 19.05 1.02 16.43
N LYS A 137 19.41 0.37 15.31
CA LYS A 137 19.17 0.88 13.96
C LYS A 137 17.68 1.03 13.70
N PHE A 138 16.89 0.03 14.08
CA PHE A 138 15.44 0.06 13.99
C PHE A 138 14.84 1.16 14.87
N LEU A 139 15.25 1.26 16.13
CA LEU A 139 14.73 2.26 17.08
C LEU A 139 14.95 3.69 16.57
N LYS A 140 16.17 3.99 16.08
CA LYS A 140 16.52 5.30 15.51
C LYS A 140 15.64 5.65 14.31
N ILE A 141 15.47 4.71 13.37
CA ILE A 141 14.61 4.90 12.18
C ILE A 141 13.15 5.08 12.60
N SER A 142 12.68 4.29 13.56
CA SER A 142 11.31 4.33 14.07
C SER A 142 10.99 5.68 14.70
N GLU A 143 11.87 6.21 15.54
CA GLU A 143 11.69 7.52 16.18
C GLU A 143 11.67 8.65 15.14
N GLN A 144 12.61 8.65 14.20
CA GLN A 144 12.63 9.62 13.10
C GLN A 144 11.33 9.58 12.29
N ASN A 145 10.85 8.39 11.96
CA ASN A 145 9.61 8.22 11.21
C ASN A 145 8.37 8.65 12.02
N ARG A 146 8.36 8.43 13.34
CA ARG A 146 7.30 8.92 14.24
C ARG A 146 7.23 10.44 14.27
N LYS A 147 8.39 11.11 14.44
CA LYS A 147 8.50 12.59 14.38
C LYS A 147 8.04 13.15 13.03
N ARG A 148 8.30 12.44 11.93
CA ARG A 148 7.84 12.80 10.58
C ARG A 148 6.34 12.53 10.35
N ALA A 149 5.74 11.62 11.10
CA ALA A 149 4.34 11.23 10.94
C ALA A 149 3.38 12.11 11.76
N SER A 150 3.84 12.71 12.87
CA SER A 150 2.99 13.51 13.75
C SER A 150 2.44 14.76 13.07
N ASN A 151 3.23 15.44 12.24
CA ASN A 151 2.84 16.70 11.59
C ASN A 151 3.04 16.64 10.07
N PRO A 152 2.11 16.02 9.31
CA PRO A 152 2.24 15.94 7.86
C PRO A 152 2.08 17.33 7.20
N ILE A 153 3.10 17.74 6.45
CA ILE A 153 3.13 19.02 5.72
C ILE A 153 1.99 19.10 4.69
N TYR A 154 1.74 18.00 3.98
CA TYR A 154 0.73 17.89 2.93
C TYR A 154 -0.30 16.81 3.30
N PRO A 155 -1.29 17.11 4.16
CA PRO A 155 -2.22 16.11 4.69
C PRO A 155 -3.06 15.49 3.57
N TYR A 156 -3.11 14.16 3.54
CA TYR A 156 -3.98 13.40 2.63
C TYR A 156 -5.44 13.50 3.07
N ARG A 157 -6.37 13.70 2.14
CA ARG A 157 -7.80 13.95 2.41
C ARG A 157 -8.77 12.94 1.79
N ALA A 158 -8.30 12.09 0.87
CA ALA A 158 -9.13 11.06 0.24
C ALA A 158 -9.37 9.80 1.11
N SER A 159 -9.46 9.97 2.43
CA SER A 159 -9.86 8.95 3.41
C SER A 159 -9.14 7.60 3.22
N ARG A 160 -9.87 6.48 3.30
CA ARG A 160 -9.36 5.12 3.08
C ARG A 160 -9.41 4.69 1.61
N MET A 161 -9.53 5.61 0.65
CA MET A 161 -9.60 5.22 -0.78
C MET A 161 -8.21 4.89 -1.35
N GLY A 162 -7.16 5.53 -0.82
CA GLY A 162 -5.83 5.52 -1.45
C GLY A 162 -5.85 6.14 -2.86
N TYR A 163 -4.69 6.26 -3.50
CA TYR A 163 -4.59 6.86 -4.83
C TYR A 163 -5.32 6.05 -5.91
N ARG A 164 -5.34 4.72 -5.81
CA ARG A 164 -6.13 3.87 -6.71
C ARG A 164 -7.61 4.26 -6.72
N GLY A 165 -8.22 4.43 -5.54
CA GLY A 165 -9.63 4.81 -5.46
C GLY A 165 -9.88 6.27 -5.85
N VAL A 166 -8.89 7.15 -5.69
CA VAL A 166 -8.96 8.52 -6.22
C VAL A 166 -8.97 8.51 -7.75
N GLU A 167 -8.10 7.71 -8.37
CA GLU A 167 -8.05 7.55 -9.83
C GLU A 167 -9.37 7.02 -10.40
N GLU A 168 -9.90 5.94 -9.82
CA GLU A 168 -11.21 5.39 -10.21
C GLU A 168 -12.32 6.44 -10.12
N LYS A 169 -12.35 7.23 -9.04
CA LYS A 169 -13.33 8.29 -8.85
C LYS A 169 -13.22 9.40 -9.91
N ILE A 170 -12.00 9.79 -10.27
CA ILE A 170 -11.76 10.81 -11.31
C ILE A 170 -12.28 10.30 -12.66
N LEU A 171 -11.98 9.05 -13.00
CA LEU A 171 -12.40 8.42 -14.26
C LEU A 171 -13.92 8.24 -14.33
N GLU A 172 -14.58 7.89 -13.22
CA GLU A 172 -16.04 7.79 -13.15
C GLU A 172 -16.74 9.16 -13.37
N GLN A 173 -16.09 10.26 -12.99
CA GLN A 173 -16.64 11.62 -13.12
C GLN A 173 -16.38 12.28 -14.48
N SER A 174 -15.41 11.78 -15.26
CA SER A 174 -15.19 12.22 -16.64
C SER A 174 -16.13 11.44 -17.56
N GLU A 175 -17.30 11.99 -17.88
CA GLU A 175 -18.34 11.38 -18.75
C GLU A 175 -17.90 11.10 -20.20
N THR A 176 -16.62 11.27 -20.56
CA THR A 176 -16.09 10.81 -21.83
C THR A 176 -15.84 9.31 -21.77
N PRO A 177 -16.19 8.52 -22.81
CA PRO A 177 -15.71 7.15 -22.96
C PRO A 177 -14.22 7.21 -23.32
N SER A 178 -13.40 7.64 -22.36
CA SER A 178 -11.96 7.51 -22.44
C SER A 178 -11.68 6.01 -22.49
N PRO A 179 -10.78 5.56 -23.37
CA PRO A 179 -10.44 4.15 -23.42
C PRO A 179 -10.01 3.71 -22.03
N SER A 180 -10.36 2.48 -21.66
CA SER A 180 -9.98 1.77 -20.42
C SER A 180 -8.47 1.83 -20.08
N SER A 181 -7.65 2.45 -20.95
CA SER A 181 -6.22 2.67 -20.88
C SER A 181 -5.77 4.07 -20.45
N ALA A 182 -6.65 5.07 -20.31
CA ALA A 182 -6.25 6.44 -19.95
C ALA A 182 -5.84 6.52 -18.47
N ALA A 183 -4.54 6.51 -18.19
CA ALA A 183 -4.01 6.73 -16.85
C ALA A 183 -4.15 8.22 -16.46
N VAL A 184 -4.59 8.48 -15.23
CA VAL A 184 -4.65 9.85 -14.71
C VAL A 184 -3.23 10.31 -14.33
N ASP A 185 -2.86 11.51 -14.77
CA ASP A 185 -1.58 12.15 -14.45
C ASP A 185 -1.33 12.20 -12.94
N LEU A 186 -0.07 11.97 -12.53
CA LEU A 186 0.28 11.86 -11.11
C LEU A 186 0.05 13.16 -10.34
N ASP A 187 0.28 14.32 -10.97
CA ASP A 187 0.06 15.62 -10.33
C ASP A 187 -1.44 15.86 -10.10
N VAL A 188 -2.30 15.47 -11.04
CA VAL A 188 -3.76 15.53 -10.90
C VAL A 188 -4.22 14.65 -9.73
N LEU A 189 -3.72 13.40 -9.66
CA LEU A 189 -3.99 12.49 -8.54
C LEU A 189 -3.54 13.07 -7.19
N TRP A 190 -2.35 13.69 -7.16
CA TRP A 190 -1.80 14.30 -5.95
C TRP A 190 -2.66 15.46 -5.44
N VAL A 191 -3.14 16.30 -6.35
CA VAL A 191 -4.02 17.43 -6.05
C VAL A 191 -5.39 16.95 -5.56
N ASP A 192 -6.03 16.04 -6.29
CA ASP A 192 -7.38 15.59 -5.96
C ASP A 192 -7.44 14.85 -4.61
N ALA A 193 -6.40 14.05 -4.32
CA ALA A 193 -6.23 13.38 -3.03
C ALA A 193 -6.17 14.31 -1.81
N ARG A 194 -6.01 15.63 -2.02
CA ARG A 194 -5.85 16.66 -0.98
C ARG A 194 -6.97 17.68 -0.93
N LYS A 195 -7.98 17.54 -1.78
CA LYS A 195 -9.22 18.31 -1.69
C LYS A 195 -10.07 17.83 -0.52
N ASN A 196 -10.81 18.74 0.11
CA ASN A 196 -11.82 18.40 1.11
C ASN A 196 -13.09 17.82 0.44
N LYS A 197 -14.13 17.53 1.23
CA LYS A 197 -15.39 16.97 0.71
C LYS A 197 -16.11 17.91 -0.27
N GLN A 198 -15.85 19.21 -0.19
CA GLN A 198 -16.37 20.26 -1.06
C GLN A 198 -15.50 20.48 -2.31
N GLY A 199 -14.42 19.70 -2.50
CA GLY A 199 -13.51 19.87 -3.64
C GLY A 199 -12.48 21.00 -3.47
N VAL A 200 -12.40 21.61 -2.30
CA VAL A 200 -11.53 22.78 -2.02
C VAL A 200 -10.26 22.37 -1.31
N ILE A 201 -9.15 23.02 -1.65
CA ILE A 201 -7.87 22.90 -0.95
C ILE A 201 -7.84 23.96 0.16
N ASN A 202 -7.89 23.53 1.41
CA ASN A 202 -7.91 24.41 2.58
C ASN A 202 -6.56 24.49 3.31
N ASN A 203 -5.50 23.95 2.74
CA ASN A 203 -4.15 23.97 3.30
C ASN A 203 -3.25 24.83 2.43
N GLU A 204 -2.71 25.91 3.00
CA GLU A 204 -1.88 26.89 2.29
C GLU A 204 -0.65 26.26 1.62
N LYS A 205 0.03 25.34 2.32
CA LYS A 205 1.22 24.66 1.78
C LYS A 205 0.88 23.73 0.62
N VAL A 206 -0.29 23.09 0.65
CA VAL A 206 -0.78 22.30 -0.49
C VAL A 206 -1.12 23.23 -1.66
N GLN A 207 -1.78 24.37 -1.39
CA GLN A 207 -2.11 25.35 -2.42
C GLN A 207 -0.88 25.93 -3.10
N GLU A 208 0.19 26.20 -2.34
CA GLU A 208 1.48 26.66 -2.89
C GLU A 208 2.06 25.65 -3.89
N VAL A 209 2.04 24.36 -3.56
CA VAL A 209 2.50 23.29 -4.47
C VAL A 209 1.63 23.23 -5.72
N VAL A 210 0.31 23.33 -5.58
CA VAL A 210 -0.62 23.34 -6.72
C VAL A 210 -0.30 24.51 -7.66
N ASN A 211 -0.10 25.71 -7.12
CA ASN A 211 0.27 26.89 -7.90
C ASN A 211 1.60 26.67 -8.64
N ARG A 212 2.60 26.09 -7.97
CA ARG A 212 3.89 25.74 -8.61
C ARG A 212 3.74 24.73 -9.75
N VAL A 213 2.89 23.71 -9.60
CA VAL A 213 2.59 22.74 -10.67
C VAL A 213 2.01 23.44 -11.91
N VAL A 214 1.04 24.34 -11.72
CA VAL A 214 0.43 25.11 -12.81
C VAL A 214 1.48 25.96 -13.53
N THR A 215 2.25 26.75 -12.77
CA THR A 215 3.33 27.57 -13.34
C THR A 215 4.39 26.75 -14.06
N LEU A 216 4.72 25.54 -13.58
CA LEU A 216 5.67 24.65 -14.26
C LEU A 216 5.10 24.14 -15.58
N LYS A 217 3.82 23.73 -15.63
CA LYS A 217 3.16 23.24 -16.86
C LYS A 217 3.08 24.30 -17.97
N GLU A 218 2.95 25.58 -17.60
CA GLU A 218 2.90 26.70 -18.56
C GLU A 218 4.27 26.99 -19.22
N ARG A 219 5.38 26.66 -18.54
CA ARG A 219 6.72 26.90 -19.07
C ARG A 219 6.98 26.00 -20.27
N LYS A 220 7.45 26.59 -21.38
CA LYS A 220 7.78 25.87 -22.63
C LYS A 220 8.71 24.66 -22.41
N THR A 221 9.62 24.74 -21.44
CA THR A 221 10.57 23.67 -21.09
C THR A 221 9.94 22.42 -20.48
N PHE A 222 8.71 22.50 -19.97
CA PHE A 222 8.02 21.39 -19.30
C PHE A 222 6.75 20.93 -20.03
N ARG A 223 6.49 21.43 -21.25
CA ARG A 223 5.28 21.07 -22.01
C ARG A 223 5.17 19.59 -22.37
N THR A 224 6.31 18.90 -22.49
CA THR A 224 6.38 17.45 -22.75
C THR A 224 6.96 16.68 -21.56
N ALA A 225 7.11 17.33 -20.41
CA ALA A 225 7.70 16.69 -19.23
C ALA A 225 6.69 15.75 -18.57
N ASP A 226 7.18 14.61 -18.11
CA ASP A 226 6.40 13.66 -17.32
C ASP A 226 5.81 14.35 -16.06
N SER A 227 4.53 14.08 -15.80
CA SER A 227 3.79 14.51 -14.62
C SER A 227 4.57 14.28 -13.31
N GLN A 228 5.34 13.18 -13.23
CA GLN A 228 6.17 12.89 -12.07
C GLN A 228 7.27 13.94 -11.88
N VAL A 229 7.99 14.31 -12.94
CA VAL A 229 9.09 15.29 -12.89
C VAL A 229 8.56 16.65 -12.46
N ILE A 230 7.39 17.04 -12.98
CA ILE A 230 6.72 18.29 -12.63
C ILE A 230 6.38 18.32 -11.15
N LEU A 231 5.76 17.26 -10.62
CA LEU A 231 5.37 17.16 -9.22
C LEU A 231 6.59 17.14 -8.28
N GLU A 232 7.62 16.36 -8.62
CA GLU A 232 8.88 16.30 -7.85
C GLU A 232 9.52 17.70 -7.74
N LYS A 233 9.56 18.44 -8.86
CA LYS A 233 10.09 19.80 -8.91
C LYS A 233 9.22 20.79 -8.11
N ALA A 234 7.90 20.70 -8.22
CA ALA A 234 6.97 21.58 -7.48
C ALA A 234 7.10 21.41 -5.96
N LEU A 235 7.25 20.17 -5.51
CA LEU A 235 7.44 19.83 -4.10
C LEU A 235 8.81 20.26 -3.55
N GLY A 236 9.78 20.57 -4.42
CA GLY A 236 11.13 20.97 -4.01
C GLY A 236 11.90 19.85 -3.29
N LEU A 237 11.58 18.59 -3.59
CA LEU A 237 12.10 17.46 -2.81
C LEU A 237 13.38 16.90 -3.42
N CYS A 238 14.49 17.14 -2.74
CA CYS A 238 15.70 16.32 -2.86
C CYS A 238 15.67 15.10 -1.90
N GLN A 239 14.73 15.09 -0.94
CA GLN A 239 14.68 14.08 0.13
C GLN A 239 13.39 13.24 0.08
N TYR A 240 13.57 11.96 -0.26
CA TYR A 240 12.63 10.84 -0.10
C TYR A 240 11.39 10.79 -1.02
N PRO A 241 11.54 10.17 -2.20
CA PRO A 241 10.48 10.06 -3.18
C PRO A 241 9.32 9.12 -2.82
N ARG A 242 9.52 8.15 -1.94
CA ARG A 242 8.58 7.01 -1.77
C ARG A 242 7.19 7.38 -1.24
N ARG A 243 7.04 8.50 -0.53
CA ARG A 243 5.72 8.98 -0.03
C ARG A 243 4.88 9.67 -1.11
N ILE A 244 5.51 10.11 -2.20
CA ILE A 244 4.90 10.83 -3.32
C ILE A 244 4.84 9.95 -4.57
N ARG A 245 5.84 9.09 -4.79
CA ARG A 245 5.86 8.05 -5.84
C ARG A 245 4.85 6.93 -5.60
N GLY A 246 4.27 6.85 -4.40
CA GLY A 246 3.33 5.82 -4.04
C GLY A 246 1.91 6.10 -4.49
N ALA A 247 1.63 6.19 -5.80
CA ALA A 247 0.32 5.84 -6.35
C ALA A 247 0.10 4.30 -6.30
N GLY A 248 0.62 3.67 -5.24
CA GLY A 248 0.66 2.23 -5.06
C GLY A 248 -0.63 1.68 -4.46
N PHE A 249 -0.62 0.35 -4.27
CA PHE A 249 -1.59 -0.49 -3.60
C PHE A 249 -2.55 0.33 -2.73
N GLY A 250 -3.81 0.48 -3.15
CA GLY A 250 -4.83 1.22 -2.41
C GLY A 250 -4.90 0.84 -0.93
N ALA A 251 -5.70 1.56 -0.12
CA ALA A 251 -5.74 1.28 1.31
C ALA A 251 -6.04 -0.22 1.56
N SER A 252 -5.19 -0.88 2.36
CA SER A 252 -5.54 -2.20 2.87
C SER A 252 -6.56 -1.99 3.99
N LYS A 253 -7.57 -2.85 4.02
CA LYS A 253 -8.59 -2.85 5.08
C LYS A 253 -8.08 -3.61 6.30
#